data_AF-A0A364KNE3-F1
#
_entry.id   AF-A0A364KNE3-F1
#
_cell.length_a   1.000
_cell.length_b   1.000
_cell.length_c   1.000
_cell.angle_alpha   90.00
_cell.angle_beta   90.00
_cell.angle_gamma   90.00
#
_symmetry.space_group_name_H-M   'P 1'
#
loop_
_entity.id
_entity.type
_entity.pdbx_description
1 polymer ?
#
loop_
_entity_poly.entity_id
_entity_poly.type
_entity_poly.pdbx_seq_one_letter_code
_entity_poly.pdbx_strand_id
1 'polypeptide(L)' 'MSHEFSQEVMEFLSLWHLRLGHSPLEAIVAMADGAATGMNLPANMPSMADLDPYREHLNCSACLSVHGSASGPDPDQA' A
#
# COMPACT_ATOMS: atom_id res chain seq x y z
N MET A 1 10.13 17.53 -4.35
CA MET A 1 10.99 16.35 -4.46
C MET A 1 10.11 15.25 -5.01
N SER A 2 10.43 14.69 -6.18
CA SER A 2 9.66 13.56 -6.71
C SER A 2 9.92 12.36 -5.81
N HIS A 3 8.89 11.80 -5.18
CA HIS A 3 9.04 10.53 -4.46
C HIS A 3 9.32 9.45 -5.50
N GLU A 4 10.59 9.04 -5.64
CA GLU A 4 10.95 7.91 -6.47
C GLU A 4 10.49 6.60 -5.80
N PHE A 5 10.14 5.60 -6.62
CA PHE A 5 9.75 4.28 -6.14
C PHE A 5 10.86 3.69 -5.24
N SER A 6 10.47 3.20 -4.06
CA SER A 6 11.37 2.58 -3.08
C SER A 6 10.97 1.13 -2.81
N GLN A 7 11.91 0.21 -2.99
CA GLN A 7 11.69 -1.21 -2.69
C GLN A 7 11.38 -1.45 -1.21
N GLU A 8 12.04 -0.72 -0.31
CA GLU A 8 11.81 -0.80 1.14
C GLU A 8 10.36 -0.41 1.49
N VAL A 9 9.85 0.65 0.86
CA VAL A 9 8.45 1.07 1.01
C VAL A 9 7.51 0.02 0.46
N MET A 10 7.81 -0.56 -0.70
CA MET A 10 6.99 -1.61 -1.30
C MET A 10 6.91 -2.85 -0.42
N GLU A 11 8.01 -3.25 0.21
CA GLU A 11 8.05 -4.37 1.18
C GLU A 11 7.18 -4.08 2.40
N PHE A 12 7.28 -2.87 2.96
CA PHE A 12 6.44 -2.42 4.06
C PHE A 12 4.95 -2.45 3.67
N LEU A 13 4.59 -1.84 2.55
CA LEU A 13 3.22 -1.76 2.05
C LEU A 13 2.64 -3.15 1.78
N SER A 14 3.41 -4.04 1.15
CA SER A 14 2.98 -5.41 0.87
C SER A 14 2.74 -6.20 2.16
N LEU A 15 3.64 -6.08 3.13
CA LEU A 15 3.52 -6.75 4.42
C LEU A 15 2.24 -6.32 5.15
N TRP A 16 1.99 -5.02 5.24
CA TRP A 16 0.82 -4.50 5.95
C TRP A 16 -0.48 -4.71 5.18
N HIS A 17 -0.44 -4.71 3.84
CA HIS A 17 -1.57 -5.10 3.01
C HIS A 17 -2.05 -6.50 3.39
N LEU A 18 -1.13 -7.47 3.46
CA LEU A 18 -1.46 -8.84 3.86
C LEU A 18 -1.89 -8.93 5.33
N ARG A 19 -1.16 -8.27 6.24
CA ARG A 19 -1.42 -8.33 7.69
C ARG A 19 -2.78 -7.77 8.08
N LEU A 20 -3.27 -6.81 7.30
CA LEU A 20 -4.56 -6.16 7.52
C LEU A 20 -5.66 -6.74 6.62
N GLY A 21 -5.48 -7.98 6.15
CA GLY A 21 -6.52 -8.68 5.39
C GLY A 21 -6.78 -8.07 4.02
N HIS A 22 -5.72 -7.77 3.28
CA HIS A 22 -5.76 -7.17 1.94
C HIS A 22 -6.28 -5.72 1.89
N SER A 23 -5.95 -4.94 2.91
CA SER A 23 -6.32 -3.51 2.98
C SER A 23 -5.67 -2.67 1.87
N PRO A 24 -6.35 -1.65 1.32
CA PRO A 24 -5.80 -0.78 0.29
C PRO A 24 -4.59 0.03 0.82
N LEU A 25 -3.67 0.38 -0.08
CA LEU A 25 -2.40 1.04 0.29
C LEU A 25 -2.63 2.41 0.95
N GLU A 26 -3.70 3.10 0.57
CA GLU A 26 -4.16 4.37 1.11
C GLU A 26 -4.51 4.27 2.58
N ALA A 27 -5.18 3.17 2.97
CA ALA A 27 -5.49 2.92 4.37
C ALA A 27 -4.20 2.71 5.17
N ILE A 28 -3.25 1.95 4.62
CA ILE A 28 -1.94 1.71 5.24
C ILE A 28 -1.17 3.03 5.43
N VAL A 29 -1.13 3.89 4.41
CA VAL A 29 -0.50 5.22 4.49
C VAL A 29 -1.22 6.10 5.51
N ALA A 30 -2.55 6.11 5.54
CA ALA A 30 -3.31 6.87 6.53
C ALA A 30 -3.03 6.41 7.98
N MET A 31 -2.88 5.11 8.20
CA MET A 31 -2.51 4.56 9.52
C MET A 31 -1.06 4.87 9.90
N ALA A 32 -0.14 4.86 8.93
CA ALA A 32 1.24 5.24 9.12
C ALA A 32 1.37 6.73 9.49
N ASP A 33 0.65 7.61 8.79
CA ASP A 33 0.62 9.06 9.04
C ASP A 33 -0.02 9.40 10.40
N GLY A 34 -1.05 8.66 10.79
CA GLY A 34 -1.69 8.76 12.11
C GLY A 34 -0.85 8.27 13.30
N ALA A 35 0.43 7.92 13.09
CA ALA A 35 1.36 7.41 14.09
C ALA A 35 0.82 6.19 14.87
N ALA A 36 0.21 5.22 14.16
CA ALA A 36 -0.18 3.96 14.77
C ALA A 36 1.03 3.33 15.49
N THR A 37 0.94 3.25 16.83
CA THR A 37 2.05 2.83 17.69
C THR A 37 2.46 1.39 17.35
N GLY A 38 3.70 1.18 16.93
CA GLY A 38 4.24 -0.15 16.64
C GLY A 38 4.51 -0.46 15.15
N MET A 39 4.29 0.49 14.24
CA MET A 39 4.75 0.40 12.86
C MET A 39 6.18 0.94 12.74
N ASN A 40 7.11 0.13 12.23
CA ASN A 40 8.46 0.60 11.89
C ASN A 40 8.40 1.20 10.47
N LEU A 41 8.24 2.52 10.40
CA LEU A 41 7.98 3.23 9.13
C LEU A 41 9.28 3.42 8.34
N PRO A 42 9.28 3.15 7.02
CA PRO A 42 10.42 3.47 6.17
C PRO A 42 10.60 4.98 6.07
N ALA A 43 11.85 5.44 5.89
CA ALA A 43 12.19 6.86 5.93
C ALA A 43 11.53 7.69 4.81
N ASN A 44 11.28 7.07 3.66
CA ASN A 44 10.76 7.74 2.46
C ASN A 44 9.31 7.33 2.17
N MET A 45 8.48 7.27 3.22
CA MET A 45 7.09 6.84 3.07
C MET A 45 6.34 7.81 2.15
N PRO A 46 5.74 7.35 1.03
CA PRO A 46 5.02 8.19 0.09
C PRO A 46 3.77 8.81 0.72
N SER A 47 3.37 9.95 0.16
CA SER A 47 2.04 10.51 0.42
C SER A 47 0.97 9.70 -0.29
N MET A 48 -0.31 9.91 0.06
CA MET A 48 -1.43 9.25 -0.65
C MET A 48 -1.45 9.60 -2.15
N ALA A 49 -0.96 10.78 -2.53
CA ALA A 49 -0.91 11.22 -3.92
C ALA A 49 0.17 10.51 -4.75
N ASP A 50 1.15 9.87 -4.10
CA ASP A 50 2.32 9.25 -4.74
C ASP A 50 2.25 7.71 -4.73
N LEU A 51 1.06 7.15 -4.54
CA LEU A 51 0.85 5.69 -4.36
C LEU A 51 0.73 4.89 -5.66
N ASP A 52 0.40 5.52 -6.78
CA ASP A 52 0.20 4.84 -8.07
C ASP A 52 1.32 3.86 -8.44
N PRO A 53 2.62 4.22 -8.38
CA PRO A 53 3.68 3.26 -8.70
C PRO A 53 3.68 2.05 -7.75
N TYR A 54 3.27 2.21 -6.49
CA TYR A 54 3.20 1.09 -5.55
C TYR A 54 1.97 0.20 -5.81
N ARG A 55 0.85 0.78 -6.24
CA ARG A 55 -0.35 0.00 -6.63
C ARG A 55 -0.02 -0.90 -7.81
N GLU A 56 0.63 -0.37 -8.85
CA GLU A 56 1.03 -1.13 -10.03
C GLU A 56 1.96 -2.31 -9.70
N HIS A 57 2.74 -2.20 -8.62
CA HIS A 57 3.74 -3.19 -8.21
C HIS A 57 3.30 -4.14 -7.08
N LEU A 58 2.15 -3.91 -6.42
CA LEU A 58 1.68 -4.74 -5.30
C LEU A 58 1.51 -6.22 -5.68
N ASN A 59 1.02 -6.49 -6.90
CA ASN A 59 0.92 -7.81 -7.51
C ASN A 59 0.39 -8.92 -6.56
N CYS A 60 -0.67 -8.64 -5.79
CA CYS A 60 -1.25 -9.59 -4.85
C CYS A 60 -2.15 -10.60 -5.58
N SER A 61 -1.75 -11.88 -5.59
CA SER A 61 -2.50 -12.95 -6.26
C SER A 61 -3.89 -13.20 -5.68
N ALA A 62 -4.06 -13.03 -4.37
CA ALA A 62 -5.36 -13.16 -3.70
C ALA A 62 -6.32 -12.04 -4.15
N CYS A 63 -5.85 -10.79 -4.16
CA CYS A 63 -6.63 -9.66 -4.67
C CYS A 63 -6.99 -9.81 -6.14
N LEU A 64 -6.04 -10.28 -6.97
CA LEU A 64 -6.29 -10.56 -8.37
C LEU A 64 -7.40 -11.61 -8.54
N SER A 65 -7.39 -12.67 -7.72
CA SER A 65 -8.41 -13.73 -7.78
C SER A 65 -9.78 -13.28 -7.30
N VAL A 66 -9.87 -12.39 -6.32
CA VAL A 66 -11.13 -11.97 -5.68
C VAL A 66 -11.74 -10.74 -6.35
N HIS A 67 -10.90 -9.76 -6.70
CA HIS A 67 -11.31 -8.45 -7.21
C HIS A 67 -10.97 -8.23 -8.69
N GLY A 68 -10.23 -9.15 -9.34
CA GLY A 68 -9.73 -8.94 -10.70
C GLY A 68 -8.60 -7.90 -10.79
N SER A 69 -8.13 -7.39 -9.65
CA SER A 69 -7.06 -6.40 -9.55
C SER A 69 -6.02 -6.85 -8.54
N ALA A 70 -4.75 -6.92 -8.95
CA ALA A 70 -3.65 -7.33 -8.09
C ALA A 70 -3.28 -6.27 -7.03
N SER A 71 -3.84 -5.06 -7.15
CA SER A 71 -3.61 -3.94 -6.23
C SER A 71 -4.64 -3.88 -5.10
N GLY A 72 -5.63 -4.77 -5.09
CA GLY A 72 -6.77 -4.72 -4.17
C GLY A 72 -8.05 -4.20 -4.83
N PRO A 73 -9.14 -4.05 -4.07
CA PRO A 73 -10.38 -3.48 -4.57
C PRO A 73 -10.14 -2.05 -5.06
N ASP A 74 -10.70 -1.72 -6.24
CA ASP A 74 -10.65 -0.36 -6.75
C ASP A 74 -11.55 0.53 -5.88
N PRO A 75 -11.04 1.62 -5.29
CA PRO A 75 -11.80 2.46 -4.38
C PRO A 75 -12.94 3.23 -5.07
N ASP A 76 -12.98 3.32 -6.40
CA ASP A 76 -14.08 3.90 -7.18
C ASP A 76 -15.18 2.87 -7.48
N GLN A 77 -14.93 1.58 -7.25
CA GLN A 77 -15.85 0.47 -7.49
C GLN A 77 -16.52 -0.07 -6.21
N ALA A 78 -16.31 0.58 -5.06
CA ALA A 78 -16.84 0.20 -3.74
C ALA A 78 -18.16 0.90 -3.37
#